data_AF-A0A951T1K1-F1
#
_entry.id   AF-A0A951T1K1-F1
#
_cell.length_a   1.000
_cell.length_b   1.000
_cell.length_c   1.000
_cell.angle_alpha   90.00
_cell.angle_beta   90.00
_cell.angle_gamma   90.00
#
_symmetry.space_group_name_H-M   'P 1'
#
loop_
_entity.id
_entity.type
_entity.pdbx_description
1 polymer ?
#
loop_
_entity_poly.entity_id
_entity_poly.type
_entity_poly.pdbx_seq_one_letter_code
_entity_poly.pdbx_strand_id
1 'polypeptide(L)'
;MNRKQLILIGTITGLILFIGIIFFLLREDQSPNREQTDQEAQNTPLRLPSGEGFWPDAPAPDVDPEEIRKLWPDVFEPKPDRAQVEKEWTEFAKVHPNNMYIPSQFLPEPSDSEKKRRQEVLDTVGEVETNLAVQRTRLNKEAQIGVDGPSNSEPQVTPKQQRSYFEYRISELESRIQLIEYFLDKGSASADQKATANQDLAQWKKELEDYKKVMAEIPE
;
A
#
# COMPACT_ATOMS: atom_id res chain seq x y z
N MET A 1 -34.64 -4.33 -56.77
CA MET A 1 -33.30 -3.76 -56.49
C MET A 1 -32.26 -4.73 -57.03
N ASN A 2 -31.39 -4.31 -57.95
CA ASN A 2 -30.52 -5.24 -58.67
C ASN A 2 -29.41 -5.77 -57.75
N ARG A 3 -29.06 -7.06 -57.83
CA ARG A 3 -27.98 -7.67 -57.01
C ARG A 3 -26.66 -6.87 -57.08
N LYS A 4 -26.37 -6.27 -58.24
CA LYS A 4 -25.22 -5.38 -58.44
C LYS A 4 -25.29 -4.10 -57.60
N GLN A 5 -26.48 -3.53 -57.39
CA GLN A 5 -26.68 -2.35 -56.53
C GLN A 5 -26.57 -2.71 -55.04
N LEU A 6 -27.02 -3.89 -54.62
CA LEU A 6 -26.86 -4.37 -53.24
C LEU A 6 -25.38 -4.60 -52.88
N ILE A 7 -24.60 -5.18 -53.80
CA ILE A 7 -23.16 -5.37 -53.62
C ILE A 7 -22.44 -4.02 -53.58
N LEU A 8 -22.79 -3.10 -54.49
CA LEU A 8 -22.18 -1.77 -54.54
C LEU A 8 -22.45 -0.98 -53.25
N ILE A 9 -23.70 -0.97 -52.76
CA ILE A 9 -24.07 -0.31 -51.51
C ILE A 9 -23.30 -0.95 -50.35
N GLY A 10 -23.29 -2.29 -50.25
CA GLY A 10 -22.55 -2.99 -49.19
C GLY A 10 -21.05 -2.68 -49.18
N THR A 11 -20.40 -2.59 -50.35
CA THR A 11 -18.99 -2.20 -50.45
C THR A 11 -18.74 -0.75 -50.04
N ILE A 12 -19.64 0.16 -50.40
CA ILE A 12 -19.51 1.59 -50.03
C ILE A 12 -19.73 1.76 -48.51
N THR A 13 -20.72 1.09 -47.93
CA THR A 13 -20.97 1.15 -46.48
C THR A 13 -19.82 0.53 -45.68
N GLY A 14 -19.27 -0.59 -46.16
CA GLY A 14 -18.10 -1.23 -45.55
C GLY A 14 -16.86 -0.34 -45.59
N LEU A 15 -16.62 0.37 -46.70
CA LEU A 15 -15.49 1.29 -46.82
C LEU A 15 -15.62 2.49 -45.88
N ILE A 16 -16.83 3.04 -45.73
CA ILE A 16 -17.10 4.16 -44.82
C ILE A 16 -16.90 3.75 -43.36
N LEU A 17 -17.37 2.56 -42.97
CA LEU A 17 -17.15 2.03 -41.61
C LEU A 17 -15.67 1.78 -41.35
N PHE A 18 -14.94 1.24 -42.34
CA PHE A 18 -13.51 0.97 -42.20
C PHE A 18 -12.71 2.28 -42.03
N ILE A 19 -13.04 3.32 -42.80
CA ILE A 19 -12.44 4.65 -42.64
C ILE A 19 -12.80 5.26 -41.28
N GLY A 20 -14.03 5.08 -40.80
CA GLY A 20 -14.46 5.53 -39.47
C GLY A 20 -13.69 4.85 -38.33
N ILE A 21 -13.41 3.55 -38.44
CA ILE A 21 -12.62 2.79 -37.46
C ILE A 21 -11.15 3.22 -37.50
N ILE A 22 -10.58 3.42 -38.69
CA ILE A 22 -9.22 3.95 -38.83
C ILE A 22 -9.13 5.36 -38.23
N PHE A 23 -10.12 6.21 -38.49
CA PHE A 23 -10.17 7.56 -37.90
C PHE A 23 -10.33 7.51 -36.38
N PHE A 24 -11.08 6.56 -35.83
CA PHE A 24 -11.23 6.37 -34.38
C PHE A 24 -9.96 5.83 -33.73
N LEU A 25 -9.21 4.94 -34.41
CA LEU A 25 -7.94 4.39 -33.91
C LEU A 25 -6.75 5.35 -34.08
N LEU A 26 -6.77 6.22 -35.09
CA LEU A 26 -5.77 7.29 -35.28
C LEU A 26 -6.16 8.60 -34.58
N ARG A 27 -7.33 8.66 -33.95
CA ARG A 27 -7.68 9.77 -33.05
C ARG A 27 -6.90 9.59 -31.76
N GLU A 28 -5.63 9.97 -31.84
CA GLU A 28 -4.80 10.26 -30.69
C GLU A 28 -5.60 11.20 -29.79
N ASP A 29 -5.83 10.80 -28.54
CA ASP A 29 -6.54 11.59 -27.53
C ASP A 29 -5.76 12.89 -27.29
N GLN A 30 -5.99 13.89 -28.15
CA GLN A 30 -5.72 15.29 -27.89
C GLN A 30 -6.72 15.76 -26.83
N SER A 31 -6.57 15.20 -25.63
CA SER A 31 -6.94 15.89 -24.41
C SER A 31 -6.04 17.12 -24.35
N PRO A 32 -6.59 18.35 -24.39
CA PRO A 32 -5.80 19.58 -24.49
C PRO A 32 -4.90 19.86 -23.27
N ASN A 33 -4.81 18.94 -22.31
CA ASN A 33 -4.04 19.06 -21.07
C ASN A 33 -2.83 18.12 -20.96
N ARG A 34 -2.63 17.18 -21.90
CA ARG A 34 -1.56 16.17 -21.72
C ARG A 34 -0.16 16.73 -21.99
N GLU A 35 -0.01 17.57 -23.00
CA GLU A 35 1.30 18.18 -23.33
C GLU A 35 1.70 19.31 -22.37
N GLN A 36 0.75 20.03 -21.76
CA GLN A 36 1.07 21.07 -20.77
C GLN A 36 1.61 20.48 -19.46
N THR A 37 1.14 19.30 -19.05
CA THR A 37 1.60 18.66 -17.81
C THR A 37 3.02 18.07 -17.95
N ASP A 38 3.35 17.54 -19.13
CA ASP A 38 4.66 16.90 -19.38
C ASP A 38 5.78 17.91 -19.70
N GLN A 39 5.45 19.06 -20.32
CA GLN A 39 6.43 20.14 -20.53
C GLN A 39 6.68 20.99 -19.26
N GLU A 40 5.68 21.12 -18.37
CA GLU A 40 5.89 21.75 -17.05
C GLU A 40 6.81 20.92 -16.15
N ALA A 41 6.84 19.58 -16.31
CA ALA A 41 7.71 18.69 -15.54
C ALA A 41 9.18 18.70 -16.03
N GLN A 42 9.43 18.93 -17.32
CA GLN A 42 10.80 18.95 -17.87
C GLN A 42 11.49 20.31 -17.78
N ASN A 43 10.72 21.40 -17.64
CA ASN A 43 11.23 22.76 -17.49
C ASN A 43 10.84 23.40 -16.15
N THR A 44 10.57 22.62 -15.09
CA THR A 44 10.50 23.21 -13.76
C THR A 44 11.94 23.52 -13.31
N PRO A 45 12.37 24.80 -13.22
CA PRO A 45 13.58 25.13 -12.47
C PRO A 45 13.42 24.58 -11.05
N LEU A 46 14.52 24.18 -10.40
CA LEU A 46 14.54 23.70 -9.02
C LEU A 46 13.50 24.44 -8.16
N ARG A 47 12.32 23.85 -7.96
CA ARG A 47 11.50 24.14 -6.78
C ARG A 47 12.11 23.28 -5.69
N LEU A 48 13.25 23.76 -5.20
CA LEU A 48 13.57 23.58 -3.79
C LEU A 48 12.30 23.95 -3.00
N PRO A 49 12.06 23.39 -1.81
CA PRO A 49 11.07 23.93 -0.88
C PRO A 49 11.52 25.33 -0.36
N SER A 50 12.08 26.16 -1.23
CA SER A 50 12.21 27.59 -1.08
C SER A 50 10.92 28.25 -1.58
N GLY A 51 10.04 28.61 -0.65
CA GLY A 51 9.28 29.84 -0.83
C GLY A 51 7.79 29.78 -1.20
N GLU A 52 7.11 28.63 -1.12
CA GLU A 52 5.63 28.61 -1.05
C GLU A 52 5.10 27.99 0.26
N GLY A 53 5.98 27.86 1.27
CA GLY A 53 5.64 27.38 2.61
C GLY A 53 5.66 28.50 3.65
N PHE A 54 4.48 28.90 4.14
CA PHE A 54 4.12 29.47 5.45
C PHE A 54 4.89 30.68 6.05
N TRP A 55 6.09 31.05 5.58
CA TRP A 55 6.92 32.14 6.13
C TRP A 55 7.59 32.96 5.01
N PRO A 56 6.87 33.90 4.37
CA PRO A 56 7.38 34.70 3.25
C PRO A 56 8.54 35.64 3.62
N ASP A 57 8.73 35.92 4.92
CA ASP A 57 9.74 36.85 5.43
C ASP A 57 11.06 36.17 5.84
N ALA A 58 11.15 34.84 5.74
CA ALA A 58 12.38 34.12 6.06
C ALA A 58 13.38 34.20 4.89
N PRO A 59 14.67 34.51 5.12
CA PRO A 59 15.67 34.42 4.08
C PRO A 59 15.74 32.98 3.55
N ALA A 60 15.82 32.81 2.23
CA ALA A 60 16.01 31.50 1.63
C ALA A 60 17.30 30.88 2.18
N PRO A 61 17.27 29.63 2.66
CA PRO A 61 18.46 29.01 3.21
C PRO A 61 19.50 28.83 2.09
N ASP A 62 20.74 29.24 2.35
CA ASP A 62 21.87 29.10 1.44
C ASP A 62 22.38 27.66 1.49
N VAL A 63 21.62 26.75 0.88
CA VAL A 63 21.94 25.32 0.84
C VAL A 63 22.28 24.95 -0.59
N ASP A 64 23.46 24.34 -0.74
CA ASP A 64 23.93 23.83 -2.02
C ASP A 64 22.92 22.80 -2.58
N PRO A 65 22.38 22.99 -3.79
CA PRO A 65 21.54 22.01 -4.46
C PRO A 65 22.13 20.60 -4.50
N GLU A 66 23.46 20.47 -4.55
CA GLU A 66 24.14 19.17 -4.50
C GLU A 66 24.05 18.51 -3.12
N GLU A 67 24.10 19.28 -2.05
CA GLU A 67 23.93 18.78 -0.68
C GLU A 67 22.51 18.25 -0.46
N ILE A 68 21.50 18.93 -1.01
CA ILE A 68 20.10 18.49 -0.95
C ILE A 68 19.90 17.19 -1.73
N ARG A 69 20.49 17.05 -2.92
CA ARG A 69 20.46 15.80 -3.68
C ARG A 69 21.12 14.63 -2.96
N LYS A 70 22.19 14.91 -2.22
CA LYS A 70 22.87 13.89 -1.42
C LYS A 70 22.04 13.46 -0.20
N LEU A 71 21.35 14.40 0.43
CA LEU A 71 20.54 14.14 1.63
C LEU A 71 19.17 13.54 1.31
N TRP A 72 18.57 13.88 0.16
CA TRP A 72 17.26 13.41 -0.27
C TRP A 72 17.25 12.97 -1.74
N PRO A 73 18.04 11.93 -2.11
CA PRO A 73 18.10 11.47 -3.50
C PRO A 73 16.73 11.06 -4.05
N ASP A 74 15.89 10.44 -3.21
CA ASP A 74 14.57 9.91 -3.58
C ASP A 74 13.58 10.99 -4.04
N VAL A 75 13.73 12.23 -3.58
CA VAL A 75 12.86 13.36 -4.01
C VAL A 75 13.08 13.69 -5.48
N PHE A 76 14.27 13.36 -5.99
CA PHE A 76 14.67 13.62 -7.37
C PHE A 76 14.48 12.41 -8.28
N GLU A 77 14.04 11.27 -7.74
CA GLU A 77 13.64 10.14 -8.56
C GLU A 77 12.41 10.50 -9.40
N PRO A 78 12.33 10.02 -10.64
CA PRO A 78 11.16 10.23 -11.48
C PRO A 78 9.92 9.70 -10.75
N LYS A 79 8.88 10.53 -10.66
CA LYS A 79 7.61 10.10 -10.06
C LYS A 79 7.09 8.86 -10.78
N PRO A 80 6.61 7.85 -10.04
CA PRO A 80 6.07 6.64 -10.66
C PRO A 80 4.86 6.99 -11.52
N ASP A 81 4.70 6.27 -12.64
CA ASP A 81 3.51 6.41 -13.49
C ASP A 81 2.26 6.00 -12.71
N ARG A 82 1.36 6.96 -12.50
CA ARG A 82 0.11 6.76 -11.76
C ARG A 82 -0.75 5.67 -12.37
N ALA A 83 -0.80 5.57 -13.71
CA ALA A 83 -1.60 4.57 -14.40
C ALA A 83 -1.05 3.16 -14.18
N GLN A 84 0.28 3.03 -14.16
CA GLN A 84 0.94 1.78 -13.82
C GLN A 84 0.68 1.38 -12.37
N VAL A 85 0.82 2.32 -11.43
CA VAL A 85 0.56 2.07 -10.00
C VAL A 85 -0.88 1.63 -9.75
N GLU A 86 -1.85 2.30 -10.37
CA GLU A 86 -3.27 1.93 -10.28
C GLU A 86 -3.52 0.51 -10.83
N LYS A 87 -2.89 0.18 -11.95
CA LYS A 87 -2.98 -1.16 -12.54
C LYS A 87 -2.39 -2.22 -11.60
N GLU A 88 -1.23 -1.96 -11.02
CA GLU A 88 -0.56 -2.89 -10.09
C GLU A 88 -1.39 -3.12 -8.82
N TRP A 89 -1.97 -2.06 -8.24
CA TRP A 89 -2.88 -2.20 -7.11
C TRP A 89 -4.15 -2.97 -7.46
N THR A 90 -4.72 -2.71 -8.64
CA THR A 90 -5.92 -3.42 -9.12
C THR A 90 -5.64 -4.90 -9.36
N GLU A 91 -4.46 -5.24 -9.89
CA GLU A 91 -4.02 -6.63 -10.05
C GLU A 91 -3.79 -7.30 -8.69
N PHE A 92 -3.09 -6.64 -7.78
CA PHE A 92 -2.85 -7.14 -6.43
C PHE A 92 -4.15 -7.39 -5.66
N ALA A 93 -5.11 -6.46 -5.73
CA ALA A 93 -6.40 -6.57 -5.06
C ALA A 93 -7.26 -7.73 -5.59
N LYS A 94 -7.08 -8.13 -6.85
CA LYS A 94 -7.75 -9.33 -7.39
C LYS A 94 -7.18 -10.62 -6.81
N VAL A 95 -5.88 -10.68 -6.55
CA VAL A 95 -5.20 -11.86 -6.01
C VAL A 95 -5.39 -11.94 -4.49
N HIS A 96 -5.30 -10.81 -3.80
CA HIS A 96 -5.35 -10.72 -2.34
C HIS A 96 -6.43 -9.73 -1.85
N PRO A 97 -7.73 -9.98 -2.09
CA PRO A 97 -8.81 -9.02 -1.78
C PRO A 97 -8.96 -8.69 -0.30
N ASN A 98 -8.43 -9.52 0.60
CA ASN A 98 -8.50 -9.35 2.05
C ASN A 98 -7.25 -8.69 2.64
N ASN A 99 -6.30 -8.27 1.82
CA ASN A 99 -5.05 -7.68 2.30
C ASN A 99 -5.30 -6.31 2.95
N MET A 100 -4.77 -6.12 4.15
CA MET A 100 -5.02 -4.94 4.97
C MET A 100 -4.39 -3.65 4.44
N TYR A 101 -3.38 -3.75 3.56
CA TYR A 101 -2.63 -2.60 3.05
C TYR A 101 -3.15 -2.08 1.71
N ILE A 102 -4.16 -2.73 1.12
CA ILE A 102 -4.75 -2.24 -0.12
C ILE A 102 -5.52 -0.95 0.17
N PRO A 103 -5.25 0.14 -0.56
CA PRO A 103 -6.03 1.36 -0.44
C PRO A 103 -7.52 1.12 -0.74
N SER A 104 -8.40 1.74 0.05
CA SER A 104 -9.85 1.52 -0.03
C SER A 104 -10.45 1.79 -1.42
N GLN A 105 -9.84 2.68 -2.21
CA GLN A 105 -10.26 2.96 -3.59
C GLN A 105 -10.16 1.75 -4.54
N PHE A 106 -9.35 0.74 -4.21
CA PHE A 106 -9.15 -0.47 -5.01
C PHE A 106 -9.94 -1.66 -4.46
N LEU A 107 -10.69 -1.46 -3.37
CA LEU A 107 -11.52 -2.47 -2.75
C LEU A 107 -13.01 -2.12 -2.92
N PRO A 108 -13.90 -3.12 -2.91
CA PRO A 108 -15.33 -2.84 -2.79
C PRO A 108 -15.61 -2.12 -1.47
N GLU A 109 -16.57 -1.20 -1.48
CA GLU A 109 -16.97 -0.52 -0.26
C GLU A 109 -17.52 -1.54 0.75
N PRO A 110 -16.96 -1.60 1.98
CA PRO A 110 -17.43 -2.56 2.98
C PRO A 110 -18.83 -2.17 3.46
N SER A 111 -19.63 -3.18 3.78
CA SER A 111 -20.93 -2.98 4.42
C SER A 111 -20.80 -2.36 5.81
N ASP A 112 -21.86 -1.72 6.31
CA ASP A 112 -21.84 -1.10 7.64
C ASP A 112 -21.58 -2.12 8.77
N SER A 113 -22.04 -3.36 8.60
CA SER A 113 -21.76 -4.44 9.55
C SER A 113 -20.27 -4.83 9.56
N GLU A 114 -19.62 -4.87 8.39
CA GLU A 114 -18.18 -5.12 8.28
C GLU A 114 -17.36 -3.97 8.85
N LYS A 115 -17.74 -2.71 8.56
CA LYS A 115 -17.11 -1.52 9.14
C LYS A 115 -17.16 -1.58 10.67
N LYS A 116 -18.33 -1.91 11.24
CA LYS A 116 -18.50 -2.07 12.69
C LYS A 116 -17.65 -3.21 13.26
N ARG A 117 -17.64 -4.38 12.61
CA ARG A 117 -16.81 -5.52 13.05
C ARG A 117 -15.32 -5.16 13.04
N ARG A 118 -14.83 -4.46 12.00
CA ARG A 118 -13.44 -4.01 11.94
C ARG A 118 -13.11 -3.07 13.10
N GLN A 119 -14.01 -2.13 13.41
CA GLN A 119 -13.85 -1.25 14.56
C GLN A 119 -13.77 -2.03 15.88
N GLU A 120 -14.68 -2.98 16.11
CA GLU A 120 -14.69 -3.79 17.33
C GLU A 120 -13.40 -4.61 17.50
N VAL A 121 -12.84 -5.13 16.40
CA VAL A 121 -11.54 -5.82 16.42
C VAL A 121 -10.42 -4.84 16.77
N LEU A 122 -10.39 -3.65 16.18
CA LEU A 122 -9.37 -2.63 16.48
C LEU A 122 -9.43 -2.16 17.94
N ASP A 123 -10.64 -1.94 18.47
CA ASP A 123 -10.84 -1.58 19.87
C ASP A 123 -10.32 -2.68 20.80
N THR A 124 -10.62 -3.95 20.46
CA THR A 124 -10.13 -5.11 21.21
C THR A 124 -8.61 -5.20 21.18
N VAL A 125 -7.99 -5.04 20.02
CA VAL A 125 -6.52 -5.05 19.87
C VAL A 125 -5.90 -3.93 20.69
N GLY A 126 -6.44 -2.71 20.62
CA GLY A 126 -5.96 -1.57 21.39
C GLY A 126 -6.07 -1.79 22.90
N GLU A 127 -7.15 -2.41 23.37
CA GLU A 127 -7.32 -2.79 24.79
C GLU A 127 -6.25 -3.80 25.22
N VAL A 128 -6.04 -4.86 24.42
CA VAL A 128 -5.03 -5.89 24.71
C VAL A 128 -3.62 -5.28 24.76
N GLU A 129 -3.24 -4.46 23.77
CA GLU A 129 -1.93 -3.81 23.74
C GLU A 129 -1.74 -2.85 24.91
N THR A 130 -2.79 -2.12 25.30
CA THR A 130 -2.77 -1.23 26.46
C THR A 130 -2.55 -2.03 27.74
N ASN A 131 -3.29 -3.12 27.95
CA ASN A 131 -3.16 -3.98 29.13
C ASN A 131 -1.76 -4.60 29.20
N LEU A 132 -1.23 -5.10 28.08
CA LEU A 132 0.13 -5.63 27.99
C LEU A 132 1.19 -4.57 28.28
N ALA A 133 1.02 -3.33 27.78
CA ALA A 133 1.94 -2.23 28.02
C ALA A 133 1.93 -1.76 29.49
N VAL A 134 0.74 -1.64 30.08
CA VAL A 134 0.57 -1.31 31.51
C VAL A 134 1.22 -2.38 32.38
N GLN A 135 0.98 -3.65 32.06
CA GLN A 135 1.57 -4.79 32.74
C GLN A 135 3.10 -4.77 32.64
N ARG A 136 3.67 -4.60 31.45
CA ARG A 136 5.12 -4.48 31.25
C ARG A 136 5.71 -3.33 32.06
N THR A 137 5.02 -2.19 32.10
CA THR A 137 5.45 -1.02 32.87
C THR A 137 5.42 -1.29 34.38
N ARG A 138 4.36 -1.95 34.88
CA ARG A 138 4.26 -2.37 36.27
C ARG A 138 5.39 -3.31 36.66
N LEU A 139 5.60 -4.37 35.87
CA LEU A 139 6.66 -5.35 36.09
C LEU A 139 8.05 -4.69 36.09
N ASN A 140 8.30 -3.76 35.17
CA ASN A 140 9.57 -3.02 35.13
C ASN A 140 9.77 -2.10 36.35
N LYS A 141 8.70 -1.52 36.90
CA LYS A 141 8.78 -0.66 38.11
C LYS A 141 8.99 -1.47 39.39
N GLU A 142 8.42 -2.65 39.45
CA GLU A 142 8.51 -3.56 40.60
C GLU A 142 9.77 -4.42 40.58
N ALA A 143 10.43 -4.53 39.42
CA ALA A 143 11.70 -5.24 39.27
C ALA A 143 12.81 -4.57 40.09
N GLN A 144 13.43 -5.33 41.00
CA GLN A 144 14.59 -4.91 41.77
C GLN A 144 15.81 -5.73 41.36
N ILE A 145 16.98 -5.08 41.32
CA ILE A 145 18.24 -5.73 40.94
C ILE A 145 18.59 -6.81 41.97
N GLY A 146 18.76 -8.05 41.53
CA GLY A 146 19.14 -9.18 42.39
C GLY A 146 17.98 -9.88 43.10
N VAL A 147 16.73 -9.54 42.76
CA VAL A 147 15.52 -10.22 43.24
C VAL A 147 14.81 -10.87 42.05
N ASP A 148 14.21 -12.03 42.25
CA ASP A 148 13.37 -12.66 41.24
C ASP A 148 12.24 -11.70 40.81
N GLY A 149 11.92 -11.70 39.51
CA GLY A 149 10.99 -10.74 38.93
C GLY A 149 9.58 -10.81 39.54
N PRO A 150 8.83 -9.69 39.52
CA PRO A 150 7.48 -9.62 40.08
C PRO A 150 6.55 -10.65 39.43
N SER A 151 5.74 -11.35 40.24
CA SER A 151 4.82 -12.38 39.75
C SER A 151 3.64 -11.75 39.01
N ASN A 152 3.26 -12.33 37.88
CA ASN A 152 2.13 -11.85 37.09
C ASN A 152 0.81 -12.43 37.64
N SER A 153 0.12 -11.68 38.49
CA SER A 153 -0.90 -12.26 39.37
C SER A 153 -2.32 -12.41 38.79
N GLU A 154 -2.59 -12.09 37.52
CA GLU A 154 -3.85 -12.44 36.84
C GLU A 154 -3.75 -12.14 35.33
N PRO A 155 -4.35 -12.96 34.44
CA PRO A 155 -4.45 -12.63 33.03
C PRO A 155 -5.42 -11.45 32.84
N GLN A 156 -4.88 -10.28 32.50
CA GLN A 156 -5.67 -9.08 32.20
C GLN A 156 -6.39 -9.13 30.84
N VAL A 157 -6.33 -10.28 30.16
CA VAL A 157 -6.88 -10.47 28.83
C VAL A 157 -7.57 -11.83 28.77
N THR A 158 -8.85 -11.82 28.39
CA THR A 158 -9.66 -13.03 28.25
C THR A 158 -9.21 -13.88 27.06
N PRO A 159 -9.43 -15.22 27.05
CA PRO A 159 -9.10 -16.07 25.89
C PRO A 159 -9.71 -15.58 24.58
N LYS A 160 -10.94 -15.05 24.61
CA LYS A 160 -11.61 -14.44 23.45
C LYS A 160 -10.86 -13.22 22.92
N GLN A 161 -10.43 -12.32 23.80
CA GLN A 161 -9.64 -11.14 23.40
C GLN A 161 -8.27 -11.55 22.86
N GLN A 162 -7.62 -12.56 23.47
CA GLN A 162 -6.35 -13.10 22.96
C GLN A 162 -6.51 -13.68 21.56
N ARG A 163 -7.57 -14.46 21.30
CA ARG A 163 -7.86 -14.98 19.95
C ARG A 163 -8.06 -13.86 18.94
N SER A 164 -8.91 -12.88 19.25
CA SER A 164 -9.12 -11.73 18.36
C SER A 164 -7.84 -10.95 18.10
N TYR A 165 -6.97 -10.82 19.11
CA TYR A 165 -5.66 -10.19 18.95
C TYR A 165 -4.77 -10.98 17.99
N PHE A 166 -4.59 -12.28 18.20
CA PHE A 166 -3.75 -13.10 17.32
C PHE A 166 -4.33 -13.25 15.91
N GLU A 167 -5.65 -13.35 15.75
CA GLU A 167 -6.30 -13.31 14.42
C GLU A 167 -5.92 -12.05 13.65
N TYR A 168 -5.99 -10.89 14.32
CA TYR A 168 -5.59 -9.62 13.72
C TYR A 168 -4.09 -9.60 13.38
N ARG A 169 -3.21 -10.00 14.31
CA ARG A 169 -1.75 -10.02 14.10
C ARG A 169 -1.35 -10.97 12.97
N ILE A 170 -2.01 -12.13 12.87
CA ILE A 170 -1.82 -13.10 11.77
C ILE A 170 -2.25 -12.48 10.44
N SER A 171 -3.45 -11.91 10.37
CA SER A 171 -3.97 -11.25 9.16
C SER A 171 -3.08 -10.10 8.69
N GLU A 172 -2.57 -9.29 9.63
CA GLU A 172 -1.64 -8.21 9.34
C GLU A 172 -0.32 -8.75 8.77
N LEU A 173 0.27 -9.74 9.43
CA LEU A 173 1.57 -10.28 9.03
C LEU A 173 1.49 -11.02 7.69
N GLU A 174 0.42 -11.79 7.46
CA GLU A 174 0.12 -12.39 6.15
C GLU A 174 -0.04 -11.32 5.07
N SER A 175 -0.70 -10.20 5.38
CA SER A 175 -0.86 -9.10 4.45
C SER A 175 0.48 -8.46 4.07
N ARG A 176 1.40 -8.29 5.04
CA ARG A 176 2.77 -7.79 4.77
C ARG A 176 3.55 -8.75 3.89
N ILE A 177 3.51 -10.04 4.21
CA ILE A 177 4.19 -11.09 3.44
C ILE A 177 3.70 -11.08 1.99
N GLN A 178 2.38 -11.10 1.76
CA GLN A 178 1.79 -11.07 0.42
C GLN A 178 2.23 -9.86 -0.40
N LEU A 179 2.29 -8.68 0.24
CA LEU A 179 2.70 -7.44 -0.43
C LEU A 179 4.15 -7.51 -0.90
N ILE A 180 5.05 -8.00 -0.04
CA ILE A 180 6.47 -8.14 -0.38
C ILE A 180 6.70 -9.26 -1.39
N GLU A 181 6.03 -10.40 -1.26
CA GLU A 181 6.11 -11.49 -2.25
C GLU A 181 5.65 -11.01 -3.63
N TYR A 182 4.52 -10.30 -3.69
CA TYR A 182 4.05 -9.71 -4.95
C TYR A 182 5.06 -8.71 -5.54
N PHE A 183 5.64 -7.85 -4.70
CA PHE A 183 6.67 -6.89 -5.14
C PHE A 183 7.92 -7.58 -5.71
N LEU A 184 8.36 -8.67 -5.08
CA LEU A 184 9.50 -9.46 -5.55
C LEU A 184 9.20 -10.19 -6.87
N ASP A 185 8.01 -10.76 -7.00
CA ASP A 185 7.58 -11.51 -8.17
C ASP A 185 7.45 -10.64 -9.42
N LYS A 186 7.08 -9.37 -9.27
CA LYS A 186 7.04 -8.40 -10.38
C LYS A 186 8.43 -8.03 -10.91
N GLY A 187 9.50 -8.37 -10.19
CA GLY A 187 10.87 -8.22 -10.65
C GLY A 187 11.44 -6.79 -10.57
N SER A 188 10.66 -5.83 -10.06
CA SER A 188 11.03 -4.41 -9.93
C SER A 188 12.06 -4.13 -8.84
N ALA A 189 12.36 -5.11 -7.98
CA ALA A 189 13.29 -4.96 -6.86
C ALA A 189 14.77 -5.05 -7.29
N SER A 190 15.59 -4.13 -6.77
CA SER A 190 17.06 -4.19 -6.88
C SER A 190 17.65 -5.40 -6.13
N ALA A 191 18.92 -5.73 -6.37
CA ALA A 191 19.58 -6.85 -5.69
C ALA A 191 19.60 -6.68 -4.16
N ASP A 192 19.87 -5.46 -3.68
CA ASP A 192 19.88 -5.15 -2.26
C ASP A 192 18.47 -5.22 -1.66
N GLN A 193 17.45 -4.69 -2.37
CA GLN A 193 16.05 -4.80 -1.96
C GLN A 193 15.60 -6.26 -1.88
N LYS A 194 16.01 -7.11 -2.84
CA LYS A 194 15.73 -8.54 -2.82
C LYS A 194 16.40 -9.22 -1.63
N ALA A 195 17.65 -8.89 -1.32
CA ALA A 195 18.35 -9.48 -0.19
C ALA A 195 17.65 -9.15 1.14
N THR A 196 17.35 -7.87 1.38
CA THR A 196 16.64 -7.41 2.58
C THR A 196 15.24 -8.03 2.67
N ALA A 197 14.46 -7.97 1.59
CA ALA A 197 13.11 -8.52 1.56
C ALA A 197 13.09 -10.03 1.86
N ASN A 198 14.06 -10.81 1.35
CA ASN A 198 14.13 -12.23 1.65
C ASN A 198 14.49 -12.52 3.12
N GLN A 199 15.31 -11.68 3.75
CA GLN A 199 15.60 -11.78 5.18
C GLN A 199 14.35 -11.50 6.01
N ASP A 200 13.64 -10.40 5.69
CA ASP A 200 12.39 -10.02 6.34
C ASP A 200 11.33 -11.11 6.18
N LEU A 201 11.14 -11.63 4.95
CA LEU A 201 10.20 -12.72 4.68
C LEU A 201 10.52 -13.99 5.48
N ALA A 202 11.80 -14.35 5.63
CA ALA A 202 12.18 -15.52 6.42
C ALA A 202 11.82 -15.32 7.90
N GLN A 203 12.07 -14.13 8.45
CA GLN A 203 11.72 -13.79 9.82
C GLN A 203 10.20 -13.77 10.02
N TRP A 204 9.45 -13.08 9.15
CA TRP A 204 8.00 -12.94 9.27
C TRP A 204 7.26 -14.27 9.08
N LYS A 205 7.73 -15.15 8.19
CA LYS A 205 7.14 -16.49 8.04
C LYS A 205 7.31 -17.31 9.30
N LYS A 206 8.46 -17.22 9.98
CA LYS A 206 8.67 -17.87 11.28
C LYS A 206 7.76 -17.26 12.35
N GLU A 207 7.69 -15.94 12.44
CA GLU A 207 6.81 -15.24 13.38
C GLU A 207 5.33 -15.61 13.16
N LEU A 208 4.90 -15.75 11.90
CA LEU A 208 3.57 -16.19 11.53
C LEU A 208 3.27 -17.61 12.01
N GLU A 209 4.21 -18.54 11.84
CA GLU A 209 4.07 -19.89 12.37
C GLU A 209 3.96 -19.89 13.90
N ASP A 210 4.75 -19.07 14.58
CA ASP A 210 4.72 -18.98 16.03
C ASP A 210 3.40 -18.36 16.53
N TYR A 211 2.86 -17.34 15.86
CA TYR A 211 1.52 -16.83 16.16
C TYR A 211 0.41 -17.86 15.95
N LYS A 212 0.50 -18.67 14.88
CA LYS A 212 -0.46 -19.75 14.64
C LYS A 212 -0.40 -20.83 15.71
N LYS A 213 0.79 -21.17 16.21
CA LYS A 213 0.96 -22.10 17.34
C LYS A 213 0.34 -21.54 18.62
N VAL A 214 0.68 -20.29 18.97
CA VAL A 214 0.10 -19.64 20.16
C VAL A 214 -1.43 -19.59 20.06
N MET A 215 -1.98 -19.23 18.89
CA MET A 215 -3.42 -19.20 18.68
C MET A 215 -4.10 -20.55 18.91
N ALA A 216 -3.43 -21.66 18.57
CA ALA A 216 -3.94 -23.01 18.78
C ALA A 216 -3.92 -23.45 20.26
N GLU A 217 -3.10 -22.82 21.10
CA GLU A 217 -2.99 -23.10 22.53
C GLU A 217 -3.99 -22.31 23.39
N ILE A 218 -4.62 -21.26 22.84
CA ILE A 218 -5.59 -20.44 23.57
C ILE A 218 -6.87 -21.26 23.81
N PRO A 219 -7.40 -21.34 25.05
CA PRO A 219 -8.66 -22.02 25.34
C PRO A 219 -9.85 -21.46 24.53
N GLU A 220 -10.88 -22.29 24.31
CA GLU A 220 -12.17 -21.84 23.76
C GLU A 220 -12.96 -21.00 24.76
#